data_AF-A0A972UTX7-F1
#
_entry.id   AF-A0A972UTX7-F1
#
_cell.length_a   1.000
_cell.length_b   1.000
_cell.length_c   1.000
_cell.angle_alpha   90.00
_cell.angle_beta   90.00
_cell.angle_gamma   90.00
#
_symmetry.space_group_name_H-M   'P 1'
#
loop_
_entity.id
_entity.type
_entity.pdbx_description
1 polymer ?
#
loop_
_entity_poly.entity_id
_entity_poly.type
_entity_poly.pdbx_seq_one_letter_code
_entity_poly.pdbx_strand_id
1 'polypeptide(L)'
;MITSRLSLSVPEIPSLRAVILETYGSGNAPTDKWFIEALKRTITSGLIILNVTQCKSGAVDIGLYETSASLGMIGVISGYDITTESAITKLMYLLGEGYDHGKIKELLQRSLRGEMTTLSG
;
A
#
# COMPACT_ATOMS: atom_id res chain seq x y z
N MET A 1 15.63 -6.54 6.11
CA MET A 1 15.71 -7.15 4.77
C MET A 1 14.51 -8.08 4.62
N ILE A 2 13.57 -7.78 3.72
CA ILE A 2 12.45 -8.70 3.41
C ILE A 2 13.02 -9.87 2.59
N THR A 3 12.64 -11.10 2.93
CA THR A 3 13.07 -12.30 2.22
C THR A 3 11.92 -12.90 1.43
N SER A 4 12.25 -13.66 0.38
CA SER A 4 11.26 -14.36 -0.46
C SER A 4 10.31 -15.22 0.34
N ARG A 5 10.79 -15.88 1.40
CA ARG A 5 9.97 -16.71 2.28
C ARG A 5 8.81 -15.95 2.92
N LEU A 6 9.08 -14.74 3.45
CA LEU A 6 8.06 -13.94 4.10
C LEU A 6 7.04 -13.40 3.09
N SER A 7 7.51 -12.86 1.96
CA SER A 7 6.62 -12.29 0.94
C SER A 7 5.69 -13.32 0.30
N LEU A 8 6.17 -14.55 0.09
CA LEU A 8 5.35 -15.63 -0.47
C LEU A 8 4.31 -16.18 0.51
N SER A 9 4.55 -16.08 1.82
CA SER A 9 3.60 -16.53 2.84
C SER A 9 2.45 -15.56 3.14
N VAL A 10 2.60 -14.26 2.80
CA VAL A 10 1.60 -13.23 3.10
C VAL A 10 0.19 -13.58 2.58
N PRO A 11 0.02 -14.02 1.32
CA PRO A 11 -1.29 -14.45 0.81
C PRO A 11 -1.90 -15.64 1.54
N GLU A 12 -1.09 -16.43 2.25
CA GLU A 12 -1.52 -17.66 2.94
C GLU A 12 -1.99 -17.40 4.36
N ILE A 13 -1.80 -16.19 4.90
CA ILE A 13 -2.20 -15.84 6.27
C ILE A 13 -3.73 -15.81 6.37
N PRO A 14 -4.35 -16.69 7.17
CA PRO A 14 -5.81 -16.75 7.27
C PRO A 14 -6.40 -15.43 7.77
N SER A 15 -7.48 -15.00 7.14
CA SER A 15 -8.21 -13.76 7.47
C SER A 15 -7.43 -12.44 7.27
N LEU A 16 -6.23 -12.48 6.69
CA LEU A 16 -5.53 -11.25 6.32
C LEU A 16 -6.28 -10.56 5.17
N ARG A 17 -6.64 -9.29 5.38
CA ARG A 17 -7.41 -8.50 4.40
C ARG A 17 -6.60 -7.40 3.72
N ALA A 18 -5.53 -6.95 4.35
CA ALA A 18 -4.70 -5.87 3.84
C ALA A 18 -3.30 -5.86 4.45
N VAL A 19 -2.36 -5.21 3.77
CA VAL A 19 -0.96 -5.04 4.15
C VAL A 19 -0.59 -3.56 3.98
N ILE A 20 0.15 -3.02 4.95
CA ILE A 20 0.88 -1.76 4.79
C ILE A 20 2.32 -2.10 4.43
N LEU A 21 2.76 -1.62 3.28
CA LEU A 21 4.12 -1.76 2.79
C LEU A 21 4.87 -0.47 3.05
N GLU A 22 5.84 -0.49 3.97
CA GLU A 22 6.70 0.67 4.21
C GLU A 22 7.93 0.62 3.29
N THR A 23 8.04 1.60 2.40
CA THR A 23 9.11 1.68 1.39
C THR A 23 10.08 2.83 1.65
N TYR A 24 11.22 2.80 0.96
CA TYR A 24 12.23 3.84 1.09
C TYR A 24 11.83 5.12 0.33
N GLY A 25 12.03 6.27 0.96
CA GLY A 25 11.87 7.58 0.32
C GLY A 25 10.48 7.78 -0.27
N SER A 26 10.42 8.03 -1.59
CA SER A 26 9.20 8.36 -2.34
C SER A 26 8.35 7.15 -2.77
N GLY A 27 8.64 5.95 -2.27
CA GLY A 27 7.91 4.74 -2.67
C GLY A 27 8.77 3.58 -3.17
N ASN A 28 10.10 3.63 -2.99
CA ASN A 28 11.02 2.67 -3.59
C ASN A 28 11.05 1.34 -2.81
N ALA A 29 10.72 0.26 -3.51
CA ALA A 29 10.80 -1.12 -3.01
C ALA A 29 11.82 -1.93 -3.83
N PRO A 30 12.24 -3.12 -3.36
CA PRO A 30 13.01 -4.04 -4.18
C PRO A 30 12.33 -4.32 -5.53
N THR A 31 13.11 -4.38 -6.60
CA THR A 31 12.62 -4.62 -7.98
C THR A 31 12.84 -6.06 -8.43
N ASP A 32 13.34 -6.93 -7.56
CA ASP A 32 13.51 -8.34 -7.86
C ASP A 32 12.20 -8.97 -8.31
N LYS A 33 12.25 -9.76 -9.40
CA LYS A 33 11.06 -10.40 -9.98
C LYS A 33 10.25 -11.18 -8.96
N TRP A 34 10.90 -11.89 -8.03
CA TRP A 34 10.22 -12.68 -7.01
C TRP A 34 9.39 -11.80 -6.06
N PHE A 35 9.83 -10.58 -5.76
CA PHE A 35 9.17 -9.66 -4.84
C PHE A 35 7.95 -9.04 -5.52
N ILE A 36 8.12 -8.54 -6.74
CA ILE A 36 7.03 -7.99 -7.55
C ILE A 36 5.94 -9.05 -7.79
N GLU A 37 6.33 -10.29 -8.11
CA GLU A 37 5.37 -11.40 -8.28
C GLU A 37 4.68 -11.80 -6.97
N ALA A 38 5.33 -11.65 -5.81
CA ALA A 38 4.69 -11.88 -4.51
C ALA A 38 3.64 -10.81 -4.20
N LEU A 39 3.95 -9.53 -4.46
CA LEU A 39 2.99 -8.43 -4.33
C LEU A 39 1.79 -8.60 -5.27
N LYS A 40 2.06 -8.93 -6.54
CA LYS A 40 1.02 -9.20 -7.53
C LYS A 40 0.11 -10.35 -7.10
N ARG A 41 0.69 -11.46 -6.62
CA ARG A 41 -0.07 -12.60 -6.08
C ARG A 41 -0.97 -12.19 -4.91
N THR A 42 -0.43 -11.43 -3.97
CA THR A 42 -1.16 -10.90 -2.80
C THR A 42 -2.36 -10.05 -3.24
N ILE A 43 -2.19 -9.18 -4.23
CA ILE A 43 -3.28 -8.35 -4.75
C ILE A 43 -4.32 -9.22 -5.48
N THR A 44 -3.87 -10.20 -6.29
CA THR A 44 -4.77 -11.10 -7.02
C THR A 44 -5.58 -12.03 -6.11
N SER A 45 -5.10 -12.33 -4.90
CA SER A 45 -5.86 -13.08 -3.88
C SER A 45 -6.87 -12.22 -3.12
N GLY A 46 -7.03 -10.94 -3.50
CA GLY A 46 -8.04 -10.04 -2.94
C GLY A 46 -7.56 -9.19 -1.76
N LEU A 47 -6.27 -9.21 -1.42
CA LEU A 47 -5.72 -8.36 -0.36
C LEU A 47 -5.43 -6.95 -0.90
N ILE A 48 -5.57 -5.96 -0.01
CA ILE A 48 -5.20 -4.57 -0.27
C ILE A 48 -3.73 -4.36 0.12
N ILE A 49 -2.94 -3.68 -0.71
CA ILE A 49 -1.60 -3.23 -0.33
C ILE A 49 -1.55 -1.71 -0.41
N LEU A 50 -1.32 -1.07 0.74
CA LEU A 50 -1.12 0.37 0.87
C LEU A 50 0.36 0.66 1.09
N ASN A 51 0.98 1.44 0.20
CA ASN A 51 2.38 1.81 0.29
C ASN A 51 2.55 3.15 1.02
N VAL A 52 3.34 3.15 2.09
CA VAL A 52 3.71 4.35 2.86
C VAL A 52 5.23 4.48 2.92
N THR A 53 5.74 5.67 3.24
CA THR A 53 7.18 5.88 3.38
C THR A 53 7.66 5.50 4.78
N GLN A 54 8.86 4.92 4.88
CA GLN A 54 9.56 4.70 6.16
C GLN A 54 10.07 6.02 6.77
N CYS A 55 10.11 7.11 5.98
CA CYS A 55 10.57 8.40 6.45
C CYS A 55 9.49 9.06 7.33
N LYS A 56 9.90 9.71 8.43
CA LYS A 56 8.98 10.47 9.32
C LYS A 56 8.29 11.66 8.62
N SER A 57 8.85 12.09 7.49
CA SER A 57 8.34 13.17 6.63
C SER A 57 8.69 12.82 5.20
N GLY A 58 7.81 13.20 4.27
CA GLY A 58 7.87 12.82 2.85
C GLY A 58 6.56 12.18 2.40
N ALA A 59 6.42 12.00 1.09
CA ALA A 59 5.23 11.41 0.50
C ALA A 59 5.61 10.27 -0.43
N VAL A 60 4.77 9.22 -0.48
CA VAL A 60 4.81 8.23 -1.55
C VAL A 60 4.14 8.82 -2.79
N ASP A 61 4.88 8.93 -3.87
CA ASP A 61 4.37 9.41 -5.16
C ASP A 61 4.47 8.29 -6.20
N ILE A 62 3.33 7.65 -6.47
CA ILE A 62 3.23 6.60 -7.47
C ILE A 62 3.28 7.25 -8.85
N GLY A 63 4.42 7.09 -9.54
CA GLY A 63 4.67 7.67 -10.85
C GLY A 63 5.89 8.58 -10.91
N LEU A 64 6.40 9.06 -9.77
CA LEU A 64 7.59 9.92 -9.73
C LEU A 64 8.89 9.16 -10.13
N TYR A 65 8.91 7.83 -9.97
CA TYR A 65 10.03 6.95 -10.34
C TYR A 65 9.54 5.66 -11.00
N GLU A 66 10.37 5.05 -11.84
CA GLU A 66 10.06 3.81 -12.57
C GLU A 66 9.62 2.66 -11.64
N THR A 67 10.26 2.56 -10.47
CA THR A 67 9.90 1.58 -9.43
C THR A 67 8.52 1.87 -8.82
N SER A 68 8.22 3.13 -8.46
CA SER A 68 6.91 3.46 -7.89
C SER A 68 5.78 3.29 -8.93
N ALA A 69 6.07 3.58 -10.20
CA ALA A 69 5.18 3.28 -11.31
C ALA A 69 4.92 1.76 -11.46
N SER A 70 5.95 0.92 -11.34
CA SER A 70 5.80 -0.54 -11.41
C SER A 70 4.90 -1.12 -10.31
N LEU A 71 4.98 -0.58 -9.09
CA LEU A 71 4.12 -0.96 -7.98
C LEU A 71 2.67 -0.52 -8.22
N GLY A 72 2.46 0.69 -8.73
CA GLY A 72 1.15 1.17 -9.14
C GLY A 72 0.49 0.29 -10.21
N MET A 73 1.26 -0.13 -11.22
CA MET A 73 0.77 -1.00 -12.31
C MET A 73 0.27 -2.36 -11.84
N ILE A 74 0.83 -2.91 -10.76
CA ILE A 74 0.36 -4.18 -10.19
C ILE A 74 -0.77 -4.00 -9.16
N GLY A 75 -1.19 -2.77 -8.87
CA GLY A 75 -2.33 -2.44 -8.02
C GLY A 75 -1.98 -2.07 -6.57
N VAL A 76 -0.71 -1.75 -6.27
CA VAL A 76 -0.31 -1.17 -4.98
C VAL A 76 -0.84 0.28 -4.91
N ILE A 77 -1.41 0.65 -3.77
CA ILE A 77 -2.06 1.95 -3.56
C ILE A 77 -1.09 2.92 -2.90
N SER A 78 -1.09 4.20 -3.31
CA SER A 78 -0.28 5.22 -2.65
C SER A 78 -0.93 5.66 -1.34
N GLY A 79 -0.13 5.71 -0.28
CA GLY A 79 -0.48 6.38 0.97
C GLY A 79 -0.16 7.88 0.98
N TYR A 80 0.48 8.44 -0.06
CA TYR A 80 0.93 9.84 -0.09
C TYR A 80 1.77 10.18 1.16
N ASP A 81 1.49 11.32 1.80
CA ASP A 81 2.16 11.84 3.00
C ASP A 81 1.50 11.38 4.31
N ILE A 82 0.62 10.36 4.26
CA ILE A 82 -0.01 9.81 5.47
C ILE A 82 1.06 9.23 6.41
N THR A 83 0.89 9.43 7.71
CA THR A 83 1.72 8.72 8.71
C THR A 83 1.35 7.25 8.79
N THR A 84 2.30 6.38 9.17
CA THR A 84 2.05 4.95 9.36
C THR A 84 0.90 4.70 10.35
N GLU A 85 0.84 5.43 11.46
CA GLU A 85 -0.23 5.29 12.47
C GLU A 85 -1.60 5.66 11.90
N SER A 86 -1.66 6.73 11.11
CA SER A 86 -2.90 7.16 10.45
C SER A 86 -3.32 6.18 9.36
N ALA A 87 -2.37 5.62 8.60
CA ALA A 87 -2.61 4.60 7.59
C ALA A 87 -3.20 3.32 8.20
N ILE A 88 -2.60 2.82 9.29
CA ILE A 88 -3.11 1.65 10.02
C ILE A 88 -4.54 1.91 10.49
N THR A 89 -4.76 3.04 11.16
CA THR A 89 -6.08 3.39 11.73
C THR A 89 -7.14 3.54 10.65
N LYS A 90 -6.83 4.26 9.57
CA LYS A 90 -7.72 4.45 8.42
C LYS A 90 -8.07 3.13 7.75
N LEU A 91 -7.08 2.27 7.53
CA LEU A 91 -7.28 0.96 6.92
C LEU A 91 -8.15 0.04 7.79
N MET A 92 -7.90 0.00 9.10
CA MET A 92 -8.72 -0.74 10.06
C MET A 92 -10.17 -0.24 10.09
N TYR A 93 -10.37 1.08 10.11
CA TYR A 93 -11.69 1.71 10.06
C TYR A 93 -12.44 1.30 8.78
N LEU A 94 -11.85 1.52 7.60
CA LEU A 94 -12.50 1.24 6.31
C LEU A 94 -12.83 -0.26 6.14
N LEU A 95 -11.97 -1.14 6.64
CA LEU A 95 -12.23 -2.58 6.65
C LEU A 95 -13.35 -3.00 7.62
N GLY A 96 -13.67 -2.18 8.61
CA GLY A 96 -14.76 -2.42 9.58
C GLY A 96 -16.14 -1.98 9.08
N GLU A 97 -16.19 -1.01 8.16
CA GLU A 97 -17.44 -0.37 7.70
C GLU A 97 -18.26 -1.21 6.71
N GLY A 98 -17.75 -2.37 6.28
CA GLY A 98 -18.46 -3.24 5.33
C GLY A 98 -18.45 -2.75 3.88
N TYR A 99 -17.59 -1.79 3.54
CA TYR A 99 -17.39 -1.33 2.17
C TYR A 99 -16.87 -2.44 1.26
N ASP A 100 -17.23 -2.37 -0.02
CA ASP A 100 -16.61 -3.21 -1.04
C ASP A 100 -15.14 -2.80 -1.28
N HIS A 101 -14.39 -3.72 -1.89
CA HIS A 101 -12.96 -3.56 -2.10
C HIS A 101 -12.62 -2.32 -2.96
N GLY A 102 -13.45 -1.98 -3.96
CA GLY A 102 -13.25 -0.79 -4.79
C GLY A 102 -13.44 0.49 -4.00
N LYS A 103 -14.47 0.53 -3.15
CA LYS A 103 -14.74 1.69 -2.29
C LYS A 103 -13.64 1.90 -1.25
N ILE A 104 -13.10 0.83 -0.65
CA ILE A 104 -11.97 0.94 0.28
C ILE A 104 -10.76 1.54 -0.44
N LYS A 105 -10.43 1.04 -1.64
CA LYS A 105 -9.32 1.57 -2.45
C LYS A 105 -9.48 3.06 -2.74
N GLU A 106 -10.68 3.48 -3.15
CA GLU A 106 -10.99 4.90 -3.38
C GLU A 106 -10.77 5.74 -2.12
N LEU A 107 -11.33 5.31 -0.98
CA LEU A 107 -11.27 6.08 0.27
C LEU A 107 -9.86 6.11 0.88
N LEU A 108 -9.03 5.09 0.65
CA LEU A 108 -7.63 5.10 1.06
C LEU A 108 -6.85 6.24 0.40
N GLN A 109 -7.18 6.59 -0.83
CA GLN A 109 -6.53 7.64 -1.61
C GLN A 109 -7.15 9.04 -1.42
N ARG A 110 -8.09 9.22 -0.48
CA ARG A 110 -8.75 10.50 -0.21
C ARG A 110 -8.61 10.90 1.24
N SER A 111 -8.28 12.16 1.52
CA SER A 111 -8.26 12.68 2.88
C SER A 111 -9.67 12.63 3.49
N LEU A 112 -9.84 11.91 4.61
CA LEU A 112 -11.13 11.81 5.30
C LEU A 112 -11.25 12.85 6.42
N ARG A 113 -10.16 13.12 7.13
CA ARG A 113 -10.09 14.01 8.30
C ARG A 113 -8.82 14.84 8.35
N GLY A 114 -8.15 15.06 7.20
CA GLY A 114 -6.91 15.82 7.12
C GLY A 114 -5.66 14.98 7.40
N GLU A 115 -5.76 13.65 7.37
CA GLU A 115 -4.66 12.73 7.65
C GLU A 115 -3.62 12.63 6.52
N MET A 116 -3.95 13.16 5.34
CA MET A 116 -3.09 13.20 4.17
C MET A 116 -3.43 14.40 3.29
N THR A 117 -2.42 14.85 2.54
CA THR A 117 -2.51 15.77 1.42
C THR A 117 -2.54 14.96 0.13
N THR A 118 -3.68 14.93 -0.54
CA THR A 118 -3.76 14.32 -1.87
C THR A 118 -3.33 15.35 -2.91
N LEU A 119 -2.60 14.92 -3.95
CA LEU A 119 -2.40 15.76 -5.13
C LEU A 119 -3.79 16.01 -5.75
N SER A 120 -4.34 17.19 -5.49
CA SER A 120 -5.56 17.67 -6.10
C SER A 120 -5.33 17.78 -7.61
N GLY A 121 -6.26 17.24 -8.41
CA GLY A 121 -6.40 17.65 -9.80
C GLY A 121 -6.77 19.12 -9.92
#